data_AF-A0ABD2JHX4-F1
#
_entry.id   AF-A0ABD2JHX4-F1
#
_cell.length_a   1.000
_cell.length_b   1.000
_cell.length_c   1.000
_cell.angle_alpha   90.00
_cell.angle_beta   90.00
_cell.angle_gamma   90.00
#
_symmetry.space_group_name_H-M   'P 1'
#
loop_
_entity.id
_entity.type
_entity.pdbx_description
1 polymer ?
#
loop_
_entity_poly.entity_id
_entity_poly.type
_entity_poly.pdbx_seq_one_letter_code
_entity_poly.pdbx_strand_id
1 'polypeptide(L)'
;MESTRISEAEIKRREAQMMEGARPFNVFDPFTWSFPGKVAATSTGILTCSVTYYMLWYRKPWYAALNMKILIFAAGISGAYFIAKSRARVMADRDAVVSHYVQTHPEDFEHLTLNNFYGRPYRDLLLPWVPIRAQYNKLETEAN
;
A
#
# COMPACT_ATOMS: atom_id res chain seq x y z
N MET A 1 -9.04 23.84 22.02
CA MET A 1 -9.31 23.14 20.75
C MET A 1 -8.03 22.76 19.99
N GLU A 2 -6.83 23.13 20.47
CA GLU A 2 -5.57 22.62 19.91
C GLU A 2 -5.34 21.12 20.15
N SER A 3 -5.93 20.52 21.18
CA SER A 3 -5.65 19.12 21.55
C SER A 3 -6.06 18.09 20.49
N THR A 4 -6.97 18.42 19.57
CA THR A 4 -7.41 17.52 18.51
C THR A 4 -6.73 17.78 17.16
N ARG A 5 -6.06 18.93 17.00
CA ARG A 5 -5.34 19.25 15.76
C ARG A 5 -3.92 18.73 15.87
N ILE A 6 -3.50 17.99 14.85
CA ILE A 6 -2.11 17.56 14.74
C ILE A 6 -1.27 18.81 14.46
N SER A 7 -0.12 18.96 15.11
CA SER A 7 0.75 20.10 14.83
C SER A 7 1.28 20.03 13.39
N GLU A 8 1.46 21.18 12.74
CA GLU A 8 2.00 21.23 11.37
C GLU A 8 3.38 20.56 11.26
N ALA A 9 4.18 20.67 12.33
CA ALA A 9 5.48 19.99 12.43
C ALA A 9 5.33 18.46 12.39
N GLU A 10 4.32 17.92 13.06
CA GLU A 10 4.04 16.48 13.08
C GLU A 10 3.49 15.99 11.73
N ILE A 11 2.68 16.80 11.03
CA ILE A 11 2.23 16.49 9.67
C ILE A 11 3.43 16.43 8.72
N LYS A 12 4.27 17.47 8.71
CA LYS A 12 5.49 17.50 7.87
C LYS A 12 6.41 16.31 8.18
N ARG A 13 6.55 15.93 9.45
CA ARG A 13 7.31 14.73 9.85
C ARG A 13 6.73 13.45 9.24
N ARG A 14 5.41 13.30 9.21
CA ARG A 14 4.74 12.12 8.63
C ARG A 14 4.86 12.10 7.12
N GLU A 15 4.58 13.21 6.45
CA GLU A 15 4.71 13.36 5.00
C GLU A 15 6.13 13.06 4.53
N ALA A 16 7.12 13.57 5.27
CA ALA A 16 8.53 13.28 5.00
C ALA A 16 8.84 11.77 5.07
N GLN A 17 8.14 10.99 5.89
CA GLN A 17 8.34 9.54 6.03
C GLN A 17 7.46 8.68 5.11
N MET A 18 6.46 9.29 4.47
CA MET A 18 5.52 8.60 3.57
C MET A 18 6.10 8.33 2.18
N MET A 19 7.06 9.14 1.74
CA MET A 19 7.72 8.96 0.45
C MET A 19 8.56 7.66 0.41
N GLU A 20 8.54 7.01 -0.75
CA GLU A 20 9.38 5.83 -0.99
C GLU A 20 10.86 6.21 -0.86
N GLY A 21 11.62 5.47 -0.05
CA GLY A 21 13.04 5.71 0.16
C GLY A 21 13.38 6.78 1.21
N ALA A 22 12.39 7.44 1.82
CA ALA A 22 12.65 8.42 2.88
C ALA A 22 13.05 7.78 4.22
N ARG A 23 12.70 6.51 4.43
CA ARG A 23 13.11 5.73 5.61
C ARG A 23 14.44 5.03 5.35
N PRO A 24 15.34 4.97 6.35
CA PRO A 24 16.58 4.22 6.21
C PRO A 24 16.24 2.74 5.96
N PHE A 25 16.99 2.13 5.04
CA PHE A 25 16.79 0.73 4.69
C PHE A 25 17.06 -0.17 5.91
N ASN A 26 16.09 -1.02 6.25
CA ASN A 26 16.21 -2.01 7.31
C ASN A 26 15.83 -3.40 6.76
N VAL A 27 16.74 -4.36 6.91
CA VAL A 27 16.54 -5.74 6.45
C VAL A 27 15.37 -6.42 7.16
N PHE A 28 15.14 -6.13 8.44
CA PHE A 28 14.07 -6.78 9.22
C PHE A 28 12.71 -6.11 9.08
N ASP A 29 12.66 -4.90 8.50
CA ASP A 29 11.41 -4.18 8.27
C ASP A 29 11.09 -4.14 6.76
N PRO A 30 10.18 -4.99 6.27
CA PRO A 30 9.83 -5.04 4.86
C PRO A 30 9.12 -3.77 4.38
N PHE A 31 8.64 -2.91 5.29
CA PHE A 31 8.05 -1.63 4.89
C PHE A 31 9.08 -0.60 4.44
N THR A 32 10.35 -0.74 4.86
CA THR A 32 11.45 0.15 4.46
C THR A 32 12.03 -0.15 3.08
N TRP A 33 11.73 -1.32 2.51
CA TRP A 33 12.25 -1.72 1.21
C TRP A 33 11.62 -0.90 0.09
N SER A 34 12.32 -0.75 -1.04
CA SER A 34 11.72 -0.16 -2.24
C SER A 34 10.59 -1.03 -2.77
N PHE A 35 9.61 -0.44 -3.46
CA PHE A 35 8.50 -1.15 -4.07
C PHE A 35 8.98 -2.26 -5.01
N PRO A 36 9.96 -2.03 -5.92
CA PRO A 36 10.52 -3.12 -6.72
C PRO A 36 11.18 -4.22 -5.89
N GLY A 37 11.83 -3.87 -4.77
CA GLY A 37 12.41 -4.84 -3.85
C GLY A 37 11.35 -5.72 -3.18
N LYS A 38 10.23 -5.14 -2.74
CA LYS A 38 9.11 -5.89 -2.16
C LYS A 38 8.52 -6.88 -3.16
N VAL A 39 8.32 -6.44 -4.41
CA VAL A 39 7.78 -7.32 -5.47
C VAL A 39 8.76 -8.46 -5.79
N ALA A 40 10.06 -8.17 -5.88
CA ALA A 40 11.09 -9.18 -6.08
C ALA A 40 11.11 -10.20 -4.92
N ALA A 41 11.03 -9.76 -3.67
CA ALA A 41 10.95 -10.64 -2.51
C ALA A 41 9.70 -11.54 -2.53
N THR A 42 8.53 -10.96 -2.79
CA THR A 42 7.27 -11.73 -2.91
C THR A 42 7.35 -12.75 -4.05
N SER A 43 7.91 -12.37 -5.21
CA SER A 43 8.11 -13.30 -6.34
C SER A 43 9.04 -14.46 -5.97
N THR A 44 10.08 -14.21 -5.16
CA THR A 44 10.99 -15.26 -4.67
C THR A 44 10.25 -16.27 -3.81
N GLY A 45 9.37 -15.80 -2.92
CA GLY A 45 8.51 -16.66 -2.11
C GLY A 45 7.57 -17.52 -2.97
N ILE A 46 6.88 -16.90 -3.93
CA ILE A 46 5.97 -17.60 -4.85
C ILE A 46 6.73 -18.65 -5.68
N LEU A 47 7.89 -18.29 -6.24
CA LEU A 47 8.74 -19.20 -7.01
C LEU A 47 9.21 -20.38 -6.15
N THR A 48 9.62 -20.13 -4.91
CA THR A 48 10.04 -21.18 -3.98
C THR A 48 8.92 -22.16 -3.69
N CYS A 49 7.72 -21.66 -3.39
CA CYS A 49 6.54 -22.50 -3.18
C CYS A 49 6.19 -23.30 -4.44
N SER A 50 6.19 -22.66 -5.61
CA SER A 50 5.86 -23.30 -6.89
C SER A 50 6.86 -24.40 -7.26
N VAL A 51 8.15 -24.12 -7.13
CA VAL A 51 9.23 -25.08 -7.43
C VAL A 51 9.22 -26.26 -6.44
N THR A 52 8.95 -26.00 -5.16
CA THR A 52 8.83 -27.06 -4.15
C THR A 52 7.60 -27.92 -4.40
N TYR A 53 6.46 -27.31 -4.73
CA TYR A 53 5.24 -28.03 -5.08
C TYR A 53 5.42 -28.90 -6.33
N TYR A 54 6.06 -28.36 -7.37
CA TYR A 54 6.41 -29.13 -8.58
C TYR A 54 7.26 -30.36 -8.23
N MET A 55 8.25 -30.21 -7.35
CA MET A 55 9.09 -31.35 -6.95
C MET A 55 8.32 -32.41 -6.17
N LEU A 56 7.47 -32.00 -5.23
CA LEU A 56 6.62 -32.92 -4.47
C LEU A 56 5.68 -33.69 -5.38
N TRP A 57 5.05 -33.00 -6.34
CA TRP A 57 4.13 -33.60 -7.31
C TRP A 57 4.79 -34.67 -8.17
N TYR A 58 5.97 -34.37 -8.72
CA TYR A 58 6.72 -35.30 -9.57
C TYR A 58 7.64 -36.25 -8.79
N ARG A 59 7.58 -36.25 -7.45
CA ARG A 59 8.43 -37.05 -6.55
C ARG A 59 9.93 -36.93 -6.88
N LYS A 60 10.37 -35.74 -7.30
CA LYS A 60 11.77 -35.48 -7.62
C LYS A 60 12.52 -35.05 -6.35
N PRO A 61 13.78 -35.47 -6.15
CA PRO A 61 14.57 -35.01 -5.01
C PRO A 61 14.85 -33.50 -5.13
N TRP A 62 15.05 -32.85 -3.99
CA TRP A 62 15.17 -31.39 -3.89
C TRP A 62 16.30 -30.79 -4.74
N TYR A 63 17.37 -31.55 -4.99
CA TYR A 63 18.54 -31.14 -5.77
C TYR A 63 18.40 -31.35 -7.29
N ALA A 64 17.33 -31.97 -7.76
CA ALA A 64 17.16 -32.27 -9.19
C ALA A 64 17.17 -30.98 -10.04
N ALA A 65 17.91 -30.96 -11.15
CA ALA A 65 17.95 -29.82 -12.09
C ALA A 65 18.30 -28.46 -11.47
N LEU A 66 19.29 -28.43 -10.57
CA LEU A 66 19.70 -27.24 -9.83
C LEU A 66 20.07 -26.06 -10.75
N ASN A 67 20.79 -26.31 -11.84
CA ASN A 67 21.14 -25.29 -12.84
C ASN A 67 19.91 -24.61 -13.44
N MET A 68 18.88 -25.39 -13.80
CA MET A 68 17.64 -24.85 -14.37
C MET A 68 16.85 -24.06 -13.34
N LYS A 69 16.84 -24.49 -12.07
CA LYS A 69 16.20 -23.72 -11.00
C LYS A 69 16.88 -22.37 -10.82
N ILE A 70 18.21 -22.34 -10.74
CA ILE A 70 18.95 -21.07 -10.61
C ILE A 70 18.58 -20.11 -11.76
N LEU A 71 18.51 -20.62 -13.00
CA LEU A 71 18.09 -19.80 -14.15
C LEU A 71 16.65 -19.30 -14.02
N ILE A 72 15.70 -20.15 -13.63
CA ILE A 72 14.30 -19.77 -13.41
C ILE A 72 14.17 -18.72 -12.30
N PHE A 73 14.88 -18.90 -11.19
CA PHE A 73 14.88 -17.95 -10.08
C PHE A 73 15.49 -16.62 -10.51
N ALA A 74 16.66 -16.63 -11.17
CA ALA A 74 17.32 -15.43 -11.65
C ALA A 74 16.39 -14.64 -12.60
N ALA A 75 15.84 -15.32 -13.62
CA ALA A 75 14.96 -14.70 -14.60
C ALA A 75 13.64 -14.20 -13.98
N GLY A 76 13.04 -15.00 -13.08
CA GLY A 76 11.79 -14.66 -12.41
C GLY A 76 11.93 -13.45 -11.49
N ILE A 77 12.98 -13.41 -10.66
CA ILE A 77 13.25 -12.28 -9.75
C ILE A 77 13.61 -11.03 -10.54
N SER A 78 14.49 -11.13 -11.55
CA SER A 78 14.88 -9.99 -12.38
C SER A 78 13.69 -9.43 -13.17
N GLY A 79 12.87 -10.32 -13.73
CA GLY A 79 11.66 -9.94 -14.46
C GLY A 79 10.65 -9.23 -13.57
N ALA A 80 10.39 -9.79 -12.38
CA ALA A 80 9.50 -9.19 -11.40
C ALA A 80 9.99 -7.80 -10.95
N TYR A 81 11.30 -7.66 -10.69
CA TYR A 81 11.91 -6.37 -10.34
C TYR A 81 11.74 -5.34 -11.47
N PHE A 82 11.97 -5.74 -12.73
CA PHE A 82 11.83 -4.84 -13.87
C PHE A 82 10.38 -4.37 -14.07
N ILE A 83 9.41 -5.28 -13.99
CA ILE A 83 7.98 -4.97 -14.07
C ILE A 83 7.55 -4.04 -12.92
N ALA A 84 8.05 -4.28 -11.71
CA ALA A 84 7.73 -3.42 -10.58
C ALA A 84 8.35 -2.03 -10.74
N LYS A 85 9.57 -1.93 -11.28
CA LYS A 85 10.23 -0.66 -11.57
C LYS A 85 9.50 0.15 -12.63
N SER A 86 9.00 -0.49 -13.70
CA SER A 86 8.20 0.22 -14.71
C SER A 86 6.88 0.71 -14.13
N ARG A 87 6.21 -0.11 -13.31
CA ARG A 87 4.98 0.28 -12.60
C ARG A 87 5.22 1.44 -11.63
N ALA A 88 6.33 1.43 -10.90
CA ALA A 88 6.69 2.51 -9.98
C ALA A 88 6.83 3.85 -10.71
N ARG A 89 7.43 3.87 -11.91
CA ARG A 89 7.52 5.07 -12.74
C ARG A 89 6.15 5.61 -13.12
N VAL A 90 5.25 4.76 -13.61
CA VAL A 90 3.89 5.16 -13.99
C VAL A 90 3.13 5.75 -12.80
N MET A 91 3.30 5.19 -11.60
CA MET A 91 2.68 5.74 -10.39
C MET A 91 3.28 7.10 -10.00
N ALA A 92 4.61 7.25 -10.12
CA ALA A 92 5.26 8.53 -9.87
C ALA A 92 4.80 9.61 -10.87
N ASP A 93 4.67 9.28 -12.15
CA ASP A 93 4.18 10.20 -13.18
C ASP A 93 2.73 10.62 -12.90
N ARG A 94 1.87 9.66 -12.52
CA ARG A 94 0.49 9.94 -12.12
C ARG A 94 0.44 10.90 -10.93
N ASP A 95 1.21 10.63 -9.89
CA ASP A 95 1.21 11.45 -8.68
C ASP A 95 1.79 12.85 -8.97
N ALA A 96 2.77 12.96 -9.86
CA ALA A 96 3.29 14.24 -10.34
C ALA A 96 2.20 15.06 -11.06
N VAL A 97 1.46 14.46 -11.99
CA VAL A 97 0.34 15.11 -12.70
C VAL A 97 -0.74 15.56 -11.73
N VAL A 98 -1.14 14.70 -10.79
CA VAL A 98 -2.16 15.04 -9.78
C VAL A 98 -1.69 16.18 -8.89
N SER A 99 -0.46 16.11 -8.37
CA SER A 99 0.10 17.17 -7.51
C SER A 99 0.19 18.51 -8.23
N HIS A 100 0.57 18.50 -9.50
CA HIS A 100 0.61 19.69 -10.35
C HIS A 100 -0.80 20.27 -10.60
N TYR A 101 -1.78 19.40 -10.85
CA TYR A 101 -3.17 19.83 -11.05
C TYR A 101 -3.74 20.52 -9.79
N VAL A 102 -3.51 19.92 -8.61
CA VAL A 102 -3.93 20.51 -7.33
C VAL A 102 -3.29 21.87 -7.07
N GLN A 103 -2.03 22.07 -7.48
CA GLN A 103 -1.34 23.36 -7.32
C GLN A 103 -1.83 24.43 -8.30
N THR A 104 -2.24 24.03 -9.50
CA THR A 104 -2.67 24.96 -10.56
C THR A 104 -4.14 25.37 -10.47
N HIS A 105 -5.00 24.51 -9.92
CA HIS A 105 -6.45 24.74 -9.79
C HIS A 105 -6.91 24.66 -8.32
N PRO A 106 -6.45 25.56 -7.43
CA PRO A 106 -6.84 25.52 -6.02
C PRO A 106 -8.35 25.71 -5.79
N GLU A 107 -9.07 26.35 -6.71
CA GLU A 107 -10.52 26.56 -6.68
C GLU A 107 -11.32 25.26 -6.64
N ASP A 108 -10.87 24.22 -7.35
CA ASP A 108 -11.52 22.91 -7.36
C ASP A 108 -11.41 22.21 -6.00
N PHE A 109 -10.38 22.56 -5.23
CA PHE A 109 -10.01 21.90 -3.97
C PHE A 109 -10.20 22.78 -2.74
N GLU A 110 -10.95 23.88 -2.82
CA GLU A 110 -11.14 24.82 -1.70
C GLU A 110 -11.71 24.14 -0.44
N HIS A 111 -12.59 23.16 -0.66
CA HIS A 111 -13.19 22.33 0.39
C HIS A 111 -12.19 21.39 1.08
N LEU A 112 -11.03 21.10 0.47
CA LEU A 112 -9.99 20.21 0.98
C LEU A 112 -8.75 20.95 1.50
N THR A 113 -8.38 22.08 0.90
CA THR A 113 -7.02 22.65 1.05
C THR A 113 -6.94 23.94 1.87
N LEU A 114 -7.92 24.85 1.79
CA LEU A 114 -7.76 26.22 2.33
C LEU A 114 -8.53 26.48 3.63
N ASN A 115 -9.72 25.91 3.81
CA ASN A 115 -10.59 26.23 4.95
C ASN A 115 -10.98 25.03 5.85
N ASN A 116 -10.79 23.78 5.41
CA ASN A 116 -11.39 22.61 6.07
C ASN A 116 -10.53 21.32 6.06
N PHE A 117 -9.19 21.38 6.09
CA PHE A 117 -8.36 20.15 6.13
C PHE A 117 -8.70 19.24 7.32
N TYR A 118 -9.04 19.83 8.46
CA TYR A 118 -9.49 19.12 9.67
C TYR A 118 -11.01 18.93 9.76
N GLY A 119 -11.75 19.35 8.72
CA GLY A 119 -13.20 19.40 8.71
C GLY A 119 -13.81 20.33 9.77
N ARG A 120 -15.13 20.21 9.96
CA ARG A 120 -15.83 20.82 11.10
C ARG A 120 -15.53 20.02 12.38
N PRO A 121 -15.30 20.67 13.53
CA PRO A 121 -15.07 19.95 14.76
C PRO A 121 -16.33 19.16 15.16
N TYR A 122 -16.15 18.02 15.84
CA TYR A 122 -17.28 17.16 16.26
C TYR A 122 -18.34 17.87 17.10
N ARG A 123 -17.98 18.92 17.85
CA ARG A 123 -18.95 19.74 18.59
C ARG A 123 -19.95 20.49 17.69
N ASP A 124 -19.57 20.73 16.43
CA ASP A 124 -20.39 21.43 15.43
C ASP A 124 -21.10 20.42 14.49
N LEU A 125 -20.90 19.11 14.70
CA LEU A 125 -21.46 18.01 13.92
C LEU A 125 -22.50 17.25 14.75
N LEU A 126 -23.77 17.28 14.33
CA LEU A 126 -24.84 16.45 14.89
C LEU A 126 -24.93 15.14 14.09
N LEU A 127 -24.21 14.12 14.54
CA LEU A 127 -24.33 12.77 13.97
C LEU A 127 -25.51 12.03 14.60
N PRO A 128 -26.30 11.27 13.82
CA PRO A 128 -27.36 10.44 14.39
C PRO A 128 -26.75 9.37 15.31
N TRP A 129 -27.21 9.30 16.55
CA TRP A 129 -26.80 8.25 17.48
C TRP A 129 -27.65 7.00 17.26
N VAL A 130 -27.02 5.94 16.72
CA VAL A 130 -27.66 4.63 16.51
C VAL A 130 -27.17 3.67 17.59
N PRO A 131 -27.95 3.41 18.66
CA PRO A 131 -27.53 2.51 19.72
C PRO A 131 -27.57 1.05 19.24
N ILE A 132 -26.55 0.27 19.60
CA ILE A 132 -26.56 -1.19 19.43
C ILE A 132 -27.47 -1.76 20.52
N ARG A 133 -28.66 -2.26 20.14
CA ARG A 133 -29.59 -2.92 21.07
C ARG A 133 -29.46 -4.43 20.93
N ALA A 134 -29.37 -5.15 22.05
CA ALA A 134 -29.30 -6.61 22.10
C ALA A 134 -30.55 -7.34 21.58
N GLN A 135 -31.66 -6.61 21.35
CA GLN A 135 -32.97 -7.17 21.03
C GLN A 135 -33.22 -7.38 19.52
N TYR A 136 -32.28 -7.05 18.64
CA TYR A 136 -32.43 -7.33 17.21
C TYR A 136 -31.79 -8.68 16.85
N ASN A 137 -32.54 -9.75 17.11
CA ASN A 137 -32.45 -10.91 16.23
C ASN A 137 -32.80 -10.43 14.81
N LYS A 138 -31.92 -10.75 13.86
CA LYS A 138 -32.06 -10.68 12.40
C LYS A 138 -33.25 -9.85 11.89
N LEU A 139 -32.96 -8.68 11.32
CA LEU A 139 -33.88 -8.13 10.32
C LEU A 139 -33.95 -9.15 9.19
N GLU A 140 -35.13 -9.75 9.04
CA GLU A 140 -35.46 -10.66 7.97
C GLU A 140 -35.19 -9.98 6.63
N THR A 141 -34.45 -10.69 5.81
CA THR A 141 -34.19 -10.37 4.42
C THR A 141 -35.51 -10.48 3.65
N GLU A 142 -36.34 -9.43 3.58
CA GLU A 142 -37.46 -9.40 2.62
C GLU A 142 -37.66 -8.04 1.92
N ALA A 143 -37.68 -8.14 0.59
CA ALA A 143 -38.36 -7.32 -0.42
C ALA A 143 -37.84 -5.89 -0.74
N ASN A 144 -36.94 -5.81 -1.74
CA ASN A 144 -37.26 -5.35 -3.11
C ASN A 144 -36.09 -5.58 -4.07
#